data_AF-A0A7R9TLV0-F1
#
_entry.id   AF-A0A7R9TLV0-F1
#
_cell.length_a   1.000
_cell.length_b   1.000
_cell.length_c   1.000
_cell.angle_alpha   90.00
_cell.angle_beta   90.00
_cell.angle_gamma   90.00
#
_symmetry.space_group_name_H-M   'P 1'
#
loop_
_entity.id
_entity.type
_entity.pdbx_description
1 polymer ?
#
loop_
_entity_poly.entity_id
_entity_poly.type
_entity_poly.pdbx_seq_one_letter_code
_entity_poly.pdbx_strand_id
1 'polypeptide(L)'
;ERRTRVQCVSWVPVFREMAARSKRLTRPPAKRRDADDAMFDEAEVQRALRASVKLQKRTSSTCMPSCPTFHPTPEQFRDPFAYIKSITSEGIAAGIVKIVPPEGWRPPFNANAGGGEIPFDTKLQAVHRLQEGVDFEDGKRYTRESFRAMADSFAAAWMHAHLSLDAEVKRLMIERGFEEADARARAVEEEFWRIVETNAERVSVEYGSDLDADVYGSGFGLYPRANYDGNDEISDDVMSRRADADGDGDGDG
;
A
#
# COMPACT_ATOMS: atom_id res chain seq x y z
N GLU A 1 19.96 27.67 54.12
CA GLU A 1 20.60 26.60 54.92
C GLU A 1 20.11 25.25 54.42
N ARG A 2 21.01 24.24 54.42
CA ARG A 2 20.90 22.87 53.89
C ARG A 2 20.93 22.67 52.38
N ARG A 3 22.16 22.42 51.93
CA ARG A 3 22.62 21.82 50.67
C ARG A 3 22.86 20.32 50.95
N THR A 4 22.29 19.44 50.14
CA THR A 4 22.58 17.98 50.11
C THR A 4 22.31 17.49 48.69
N ARG A 5 23.11 16.63 48.04
CA ARG A 5 24.45 16.09 48.24
C ARG A 5 24.82 15.54 46.86
N VAL A 6 25.96 15.93 46.31
CA VAL A 6 26.52 15.33 45.08
C VAL A 6 27.39 14.17 45.53
N GLN A 7 27.26 12.99 44.92
CA GLN A 7 28.32 11.99 44.95
C GLN A 7 28.30 11.16 43.66
N CYS A 8 29.30 11.44 42.83
CA CYS A 8 29.80 10.57 41.77
C CYS A 8 30.39 9.30 42.37
N VAL A 9 30.22 8.15 41.70
CA VAL A 9 31.16 7.03 41.82
C VAL A 9 31.40 6.42 40.45
N SER A 10 32.65 6.59 40.03
CA SER A 10 33.46 5.96 38.99
C SER A 10 32.95 4.69 38.29
N TRP A 11 33.11 4.69 36.97
CA TRP A 11 33.28 3.50 36.13
C TRP A 11 34.66 2.86 36.35
N VAL A 12 34.70 1.56 36.62
CA VAL A 12 35.91 0.71 36.55
C VAL A 12 35.65 -0.40 35.52
N PRO A 13 36.59 -0.70 34.61
CA PRO A 13 36.40 -1.70 33.57
C PRO A 13 36.75 -3.09 34.11
N VAL A 14 35.88 -4.08 33.88
CA VAL A 14 36.21 -5.50 34.08
C VAL A 14 36.27 -6.16 32.70
N PHE A 15 37.49 -6.47 32.28
CA PHE A 15 37.75 -7.29 31.11
C PHE A 15 37.64 -8.77 31.49
N ARG A 16 37.19 -9.56 30.50
CA ARG A 16 37.52 -10.98 30.24
C ARG A 16 36.53 -12.03 30.74
N GLU A 17 35.71 -12.51 29.79
CA GLU A 17 35.61 -13.96 29.57
C GLU A 17 35.45 -14.25 28.07
N MET A 18 36.43 -14.96 27.51
CA MET A 18 36.44 -15.40 26.11
C MET A 18 35.52 -16.61 26.00
N ALA A 19 34.29 -16.42 25.49
CA ALA A 19 33.45 -17.53 25.09
C ALA A 19 34.07 -18.20 23.83
N ALA A 20 34.39 -19.49 23.97
CA ALA A 20 35.02 -20.30 22.95
C ALA A 20 34.27 -20.28 21.61
N ARG A 21 34.97 -19.92 20.53
CA ARG A 21 34.49 -20.11 19.15
C ARG A 21 34.30 -21.61 18.90
N SER A 22 33.05 -22.05 18.78
CA SER A 22 32.74 -23.38 18.27
C SER A 22 33.35 -23.54 16.87
N LYS A 23 34.26 -24.50 16.69
CA LYS A 23 34.85 -24.81 15.39
C LYS A 23 33.73 -25.33 14.49
N ARG A 24 33.43 -24.63 13.39
CA ARG A 24 32.57 -25.17 12.33
C ARG A 24 33.17 -26.47 11.83
N LEU A 25 32.46 -27.57 11.98
CA LEU A 25 32.77 -28.83 11.29
C LEU A 25 32.56 -28.60 9.79
N THR A 26 33.64 -28.42 9.04
CA THR A 26 33.59 -28.45 7.58
C THR A 26 33.37 -29.89 7.14
N ARG A 27 32.21 -30.19 6.52
CA ARG A 27 32.02 -31.47 5.83
C ARG A 27 33.01 -31.54 4.67
N PRO A 28 33.72 -32.66 4.45
CA PRO A 28 34.58 -32.80 3.28
C PRO A 28 33.72 -32.69 2.00
N PRO A 29 34.24 -32.06 0.93
CA PRO A 29 33.49 -31.96 -0.32
C PRO A 29 33.18 -33.36 -0.83
N ALA A 30 31.90 -33.61 -1.14
CA ALA A 30 31.49 -34.86 -1.78
C ALA A 30 32.24 -34.97 -3.11
N LYS A 31 32.85 -36.14 -3.37
CA LYS A 31 33.48 -36.45 -4.65
C LYS A 31 32.49 -36.15 -5.77
N ARG A 32 32.88 -35.27 -6.70
CA ARG A 32 32.18 -35.08 -7.98
C ARG A 32 32.01 -36.47 -8.60
N ARG A 33 30.76 -36.91 -8.78
CA ARG A 33 30.46 -37.99 -9.70
C ARG A 33 30.69 -37.44 -11.10
N ASP A 34 31.37 -38.21 -11.92
CA ASP A 34 31.74 -37.85 -13.28
C ASP A 34 30.49 -37.51 -14.09
N ALA A 35 30.67 -36.52 -14.95
CA ALA A 35 29.63 -35.87 -15.71
C ALA A 35 29.15 -36.80 -16.84
N ASP A 36 28.15 -37.62 -16.56
CA ASP A 36 27.33 -38.33 -17.57
C ASP A 36 26.01 -38.77 -16.92
N ASP A 37 25.05 -37.83 -16.85
CA ASP A 37 23.58 -38.04 -16.81
C ASP A 37 22.91 -36.78 -16.21
N ALA A 38 22.78 -35.79 -17.06
CA ALA A 38 22.17 -34.50 -16.77
C ALA A 38 20.63 -34.60 -16.83
N MET A 39 20.02 -35.03 -15.73
CA MET A 39 18.72 -34.52 -15.32
C MET A 39 18.78 -34.27 -13.82
N PHE A 40 19.03 -33.02 -13.45
CA PHE A 40 18.75 -32.61 -12.08
C PHE A 40 17.27 -32.92 -11.81
N ASP A 41 16.99 -33.81 -10.86
CA ASP A 41 15.63 -34.10 -10.43
C ASP A 41 14.97 -32.75 -10.09
N GLU A 42 13.89 -32.40 -10.77
CA GLU A 42 13.14 -31.16 -10.55
C GLU A 42 12.81 -31.00 -9.06
N ALA A 43 12.56 -32.10 -8.34
CA ALA A 43 12.33 -32.08 -6.90
C ALA A 43 13.59 -31.67 -6.09
N GLU A 44 14.79 -32.05 -6.53
CA GLU A 44 16.05 -31.64 -5.92
C GLU A 44 16.38 -30.17 -6.21
N VAL A 45 16.12 -29.71 -7.44
CA VAL A 45 16.24 -28.29 -7.81
C VAL A 45 15.26 -27.44 -7.00
N GLN A 46 14.00 -27.85 -6.90
CA GLN A 46 12.98 -27.17 -6.09
C GLN A 46 13.35 -27.16 -4.60
N ARG A 47 13.92 -28.26 -4.08
CA ARG A 47 14.39 -28.32 -2.68
C ARG A 47 15.59 -27.42 -2.45
N ALA A 48 16.54 -27.38 -3.38
CA ALA A 48 17.71 -26.50 -3.31
C ALA A 48 17.31 -25.02 -3.43
N LEU A 49 16.36 -24.68 -4.30
CA LEU A 49 15.79 -23.34 -4.41
C LEU A 49 15.12 -22.93 -3.10
N ARG A 50 14.26 -23.78 -2.53
CA ARG A 50 13.63 -23.53 -1.21
C ARG A 50 14.66 -23.35 -0.10
N ALA A 51 15.71 -24.19 -0.07
CA ALA A 51 16.77 -24.10 0.93
C ALA A 51 17.70 -22.88 0.72
N SER A 52 17.76 -22.36 -0.51
CA SER A 52 18.54 -21.18 -0.88
C SER A 52 17.74 -19.87 -0.82
N VAL A 53 16.44 -19.91 -0.49
CA VAL A 53 15.68 -18.70 -0.13
C VAL A 53 16.35 -18.10 1.09
N LYS A 54 17.14 -17.04 0.88
CA LYS A 54 17.63 -16.19 1.95
C LYS A 54 16.39 -15.62 2.60
N LEU A 55 16.08 -16.06 3.82
CA LEU A 55 15.05 -15.44 4.64
C LEU A 55 15.47 -13.98 4.85
N GLN A 56 14.97 -13.08 4.01
CA GLN A 56 15.14 -11.65 4.21
C GLN A 56 14.40 -11.35 5.50
N LYS A 57 15.13 -11.22 6.61
CA LYS A 57 14.54 -10.74 7.86
C LYS A 57 14.23 -9.27 7.64
N ARG A 58 12.96 -8.90 7.83
CA ARG A 58 12.46 -7.52 7.86
C ARG A 58 13.48 -6.60 8.54
N THR A 59 14.14 -5.76 7.76
CA THR A 59 15.04 -4.72 8.27
C THR A 59 14.19 -3.52 8.64
N SER A 60 13.64 -3.56 9.86
CA SER A 60 12.85 -2.51 10.51
C SER A 60 11.60 -2.05 9.76
N SER A 61 10.45 -2.19 10.42
CA SER A 61 9.29 -1.33 10.21
C SER A 61 9.75 0.14 10.16
N THR A 62 9.86 0.72 8.98
CA THR A 62 10.09 2.16 8.84
C THR A 62 8.91 2.85 9.48
N CYS A 63 9.16 3.66 10.53
CA CYS A 63 8.15 4.55 11.06
C CYS A 63 7.87 5.65 10.03
N MET A 64 7.08 5.32 9.02
CA MET A 64 6.66 6.28 8.01
C MET A 64 5.88 7.40 8.71
N PRO A 65 6.29 8.67 8.56
CA PRO A 65 5.55 9.77 9.15
C PRO A 65 4.16 9.84 8.52
N SER A 66 3.16 10.25 9.31
CA SER A 66 1.83 10.50 8.75
C SER A 66 1.88 11.66 7.76
N CYS A 67 1.10 11.57 6.68
CA CYS A 67 0.99 12.67 5.74
C CYS A 67 0.27 13.88 6.37
N PRO A 68 0.56 15.12 5.90
CA PRO A 68 -0.17 16.31 6.32
C PRO A 68 -1.68 16.11 6.12
N THR A 69 -2.44 16.38 7.18
CA THR A 69 -3.90 16.27 7.18
C THR A 69 -4.51 17.65 7.35
N PHE A 70 -5.34 18.06 6.39
CA PHE A 70 -5.98 19.36 6.33
C PHE A 70 -7.49 19.27 6.57
N HIS A 71 -8.03 20.25 7.27
CA HIS A 71 -9.44 20.35 7.64
C HIS A 71 -10.01 21.71 7.18
N PRO A 72 -10.41 21.85 5.90
CA PRO A 72 -10.97 23.10 5.39
C PRO A 72 -12.23 23.51 6.14
N THR A 73 -12.40 24.83 6.28
CA THR A 73 -13.70 25.41 6.63
C THR A 73 -14.70 25.25 5.48
N PRO A 74 -16.02 25.31 5.72
CA PRO A 74 -17.02 25.31 4.66
C PRO A 74 -16.75 26.36 3.58
N GLU A 75 -16.28 27.55 3.96
CA GLU A 75 -15.90 28.64 3.06
C GLU A 75 -14.74 28.24 2.14
N GLN A 76 -13.67 27.67 2.70
CA GLN A 76 -12.51 27.21 1.95
C GLN A 76 -12.86 26.03 1.03
N PHE A 77 -13.80 25.18 1.45
CA PHE A 77 -14.21 23.99 0.69
C PHE A 77 -15.08 24.32 -0.53
N ARG A 78 -15.58 25.56 -0.66
CA ARG A 78 -16.37 25.98 -1.84
C ARG A 78 -15.56 26.01 -3.14
N ASP A 79 -14.27 26.34 -3.06
CA ASP A 79 -13.36 26.36 -4.20
C ASP A 79 -12.19 25.39 -3.96
N PRO A 80 -12.31 24.14 -4.46
CA PRO A 80 -11.26 23.14 -4.29
C PRO A 80 -9.92 23.57 -4.89
N PHE A 81 -9.91 24.29 -6.03
CA PHE A 81 -8.68 24.68 -6.69
C PHE A 81 -7.94 25.77 -5.91
N ALA A 82 -8.66 26.78 -5.41
CA ALA A 82 -8.08 27.78 -4.52
C ALA A 82 -7.54 27.15 -3.22
N TYR A 83 -8.28 26.20 -2.65
CA TYR A 83 -7.84 25.52 -1.43
C TYR A 83 -6.61 24.64 -1.67
N ILE A 84 -6.60 23.82 -2.73
CA ILE A 84 -5.44 23.00 -3.12
C ILE A 84 -4.22 23.90 -3.35
N LYS A 85 -4.39 25.02 -4.06
CA LYS A 85 -3.32 26.01 -4.27
C LYS A 85 -2.76 26.54 -2.95
N SER A 86 -3.62 26.79 -1.95
CA SER A 86 -3.20 27.29 -0.64
C SER A 86 -2.36 26.29 0.17
N ILE A 87 -2.58 24.98 0.02
CA ILE A 87 -1.86 23.92 0.73
C ILE A 87 -0.71 23.31 -0.09
N THR A 88 -0.53 23.73 -1.35
CA THR A 88 0.41 23.11 -2.31
C THR A 88 1.85 23.13 -1.82
N SER A 89 2.29 24.22 -1.17
CA SER A 89 3.67 24.33 -0.67
C SER A 89 4.02 23.26 0.36
N GLU A 90 3.08 22.89 1.22
CA GLU A 90 3.26 21.80 2.19
C GLU A 90 3.07 20.43 1.54
N GLY A 91 2.10 20.32 0.62
CA GLY A 91 1.80 19.06 -0.06
C GLY A 91 2.91 18.56 -0.98
N ILE A 92 3.60 19.45 -1.70
CA ILE A 92 4.73 19.08 -2.57
C ILE A 92 5.86 18.45 -1.76
N ALA A 93 6.15 18.98 -0.57
CA ALA A 93 7.22 18.45 0.27
C ALA A 93 6.94 17.03 0.78
N ALA A 94 5.66 16.70 1.00
CA ALA A 94 5.23 15.38 1.47
C ALA A 94 4.90 14.39 0.34
N GLY A 95 4.63 14.88 -0.88
CA GLY A 95 4.17 14.09 -2.03
C GLY A 95 2.68 13.73 -1.99
N ILE A 96 2.13 13.48 -0.80
CA ILE A 96 0.69 13.21 -0.57
C ILE A 96 0.15 14.03 0.60
N VAL A 97 -1.14 14.37 0.56
CA VAL A 97 -1.88 15.02 1.64
C VAL A 97 -3.24 14.37 1.82
N LYS A 98 -3.80 14.44 3.03
CA LYS A 98 -5.17 14.02 3.32
C LYS A 98 -6.03 15.26 3.57
N ILE A 99 -7.15 15.39 2.86
CA ILE A 99 -8.14 16.45 3.13
C ILE A 99 -9.37 15.78 3.75
N VAL A 100 -9.69 16.17 4.98
CA VAL A 100 -10.91 15.73 5.66
C VAL A 100 -11.97 16.80 5.41
N PRO A 101 -13.07 16.49 4.70
CA PRO A 101 -14.11 17.48 4.40
C PRO A 101 -14.68 18.14 5.67
N PRO A 102 -15.28 19.34 5.55
CA PRO A 102 -15.94 20.01 6.66
C PRO A 102 -17.01 19.12 7.29
N GLU A 103 -17.26 19.32 8.59
CA GLU A 103 -18.29 18.58 9.32
C GLU A 103 -19.67 18.72 8.64
N GLY A 104 -20.41 17.63 8.56
CA GLY A 104 -21.72 17.57 7.88
C GLY A 104 -21.65 17.39 6.36
N TRP A 105 -20.49 17.59 5.71
CA TRP A 105 -20.35 17.30 4.29
C TRP A 105 -20.30 15.79 4.05
N ARG A 106 -21.41 15.23 3.56
CA ARG A 106 -21.56 13.81 3.23
C ARG A 106 -22.38 13.69 1.94
N PRO A 107 -21.75 13.62 0.75
CA PRO A 107 -22.49 13.48 -0.49
C PRO A 107 -23.25 12.16 -0.49
N PRO A 108 -24.45 12.11 -1.11
CA PRO A 108 -25.17 10.85 -1.25
C PRO A 108 -24.33 9.87 -2.08
N PHE A 109 -24.31 8.60 -1.69
CA PHE A 109 -23.67 7.55 -2.47
C PHE A 109 -24.58 7.10 -3.60
N ASN A 110 -24.05 7.00 -4.82
CA ASN A 110 -24.77 6.41 -5.94
C ASN A 110 -24.85 4.89 -5.78
N ALA A 111 -26.03 4.36 -5.45
CA ALA A 111 -26.24 2.93 -5.28
C ALA A 111 -25.94 2.08 -6.54
N ASN A 112 -25.94 2.70 -7.73
CA ASN A 112 -25.63 2.05 -9.00
C ASN A 112 -24.13 2.07 -9.34
N ALA A 113 -23.29 2.74 -8.54
CA ALA A 113 -21.84 2.83 -8.79
C ALA A 113 -21.17 1.45 -8.73
N GLY A 114 -20.24 1.18 -9.64
CA GLY A 114 -19.66 -0.15 -9.85
C GLY A 114 -20.48 -1.06 -10.77
N GLY A 115 -21.37 -0.50 -11.59
CA GLY A 115 -21.98 -1.14 -12.76
C GLY A 115 -23.10 -2.13 -12.47
N GLY A 116 -23.53 -2.29 -11.20
CA GLY A 116 -24.57 -3.26 -10.83
C GLY A 116 -24.17 -4.69 -11.23
N GLU A 117 -24.84 -5.22 -12.25
CA GLU A 117 -24.57 -6.54 -12.84
C GLU A 117 -23.52 -6.53 -13.95
N ILE A 118 -23.03 -5.36 -14.39
CA ILE A 118 -22.01 -5.25 -15.44
C ILE A 118 -20.70 -5.87 -14.91
N PRO A 119 -20.20 -6.93 -15.55
CA PRO A 119 -19.00 -7.58 -15.08
C PRO A 119 -17.73 -6.87 -15.56
N PHE A 120 -16.74 -6.76 -14.70
CA PHE A 120 -15.41 -6.20 -14.96
C PHE A 120 -14.31 -7.25 -14.82
N ASP A 121 -13.24 -7.06 -15.58
CA ASP A 121 -12.05 -7.90 -15.50
C ASP A 121 -11.15 -7.42 -14.35
N THR A 122 -10.47 -8.35 -13.70
CA THR A 122 -9.53 -8.05 -12.60
C THR A 122 -8.13 -8.46 -12.99
N LYS A 123 -7.13 -7.99 -12.23
CA LYS A 123 -5.75 -8.44 -12.31
C LYS A 123 -5.39 -9.24 -11.07
N LEU A 124 -4.73 -10.37 -11.26
CA LEU A 124 -4.25 -11.21 -10.18
C LEU A 124 -2.88 -10.71 -9.70
N GLN A 125 -2.84 -10.12 -8.52
CA GLN A 125 -1.64 -9.56 -7.92
C GLN A 125 -1.02 -10.56 -6.94
N ALA A 126 0.12 -11.15 -7.34
CA ALA A 126 0.93 -11.97 -6.45
C ALA A 126 1.66 -11.07 -5.44
N VAL A 127 1.07 -10.84 -4.26
CA VAL A 127 1.57 -9.90 -3.23
C VAL A 127 3.03 -10.20 -2.86
N HIS A 128 3.35 -11.49 -2.74
CA HIS A 128 4.70 -11.99 -2.42
C HIS A 128 5.77 -11.74 -3.50
N ARG A 129 5.39 -11.26 -4.69
CA ARG A 129 6.29 -10.89 -5.79
C ARG A 129 6.23 -9.40 -6.14
N LEU A 130 5.54 -8.56 -5.36
CA LEU A 130 5.34 -7.14 -5.71
C LEU A 130 6.64 -6.35 -5.88
N GLN A 131 7.72 -6.74 -5.20
CA GLN A 131 9.04 -6.09 -5.33
C GLN A 131 9.83 -6.55 -6.56
N GLU A 132 9.39 -7.59 -7.26
CA GLU A 132 10.10 -8.17 -8.41
C GLU A 132 9.86 -7.39 -9.71
N GLY A 133 8.89 -6.47 -9.73
CA GLY A 133 8.53 -5.69 -10.93
C GLY A 133 7.91 -6.53 -12.04
N VAL A 134 7.30 -7.67 -11.68
CA VAL A 134 6.63 -8.58 -12.63
C VAL A 134 5.22 -8.08 -12.89
N ASP A 135 4.79 -8.18 -14.16
CA ASP A 135 3.44 -7.84 -14.57
C ASP A 135 2.39 -8.70 -13.85
N PHE A 136 1.18 -8.15 -13.71
CA PHE A 136 0.06 -8.89 -13.13
C PHE A 136 -0.60 -9.79 -14.16
N GLU A 137 -0.86 -11.03 -13.74
CA GLU A 137 -1.60 -12.00 -14.55
C GLU A 137 -3.07 -11.54 -14.68
N ASP A 138 -3.73 -11.97 -15.75
CA ASP A 138 -5.17 -11.75 -15.89
C ASP A 138 -5.91 -12.50 -14.78
N GLY A 139 -6.74 -11.76 -14.05
CA GLY A 139 -7.58 -12.27 -12.99
C GLY A 139 -8.90 -12.79 -13.52
N LYS A 140 -9.84 -13.03 -12.61
CA LYS A 140 -11.20 -13.45 -12.98
C LYS A 140 -12.08 -12.25 -13.31
N ARG A 141 -13.21 -12.56 -13.92
CA ARG A 141 -14.25 -11.58 -14.22
C ARG A 141 -15.31 -11.60 -13.12
N TYR A 142 -15.66 -10.43 -12.60
CA TYR A 142 -16.61 -10.29 -11.49
C TYR A 142 -17.64 -9.21 -11.75
N THR A 143 -18.83 -9.38 -11.17
CA THR A 143 -19.75 -8.26 -10.89
C THR A 143 -19.39 -7.62 -9.55
N ARG A 144 -19.90 -6.42 -9.25
CA ARG A 144 -19.66 -5.76 -7.96
C ARG A 144 -20.02 -6.64 -6.76
N GLU A 145 -21.17 -7.32 -6.84
CA GLU A 145 -21.66 -8.18 -5.77
C GLU A 145 -20.80 -9.43 -5.59
N SER A 146 -20.45 -10.10 -6.68
CA SER A 146 -19.61 -11.30 -6.61
C SER A 146 -18.16 -10.99 -6.21
N PHE A 147 -17.62 -9.85 -6.62
CA PHE A 147 -16.30 -9.37 -6.17
C PHE A 147 -16.31 -9.11 -4.66
N ARG A 148 -17.34 -8.43 -4.16
CA ARG A 148 -17.50 -8.19 -2.71
C ARG A 148 -17.61 -9.50 -1.94
N ALA A 149 -18.43 -10.43 -2.38
CA ALA A 149 -18.58 -11.73 -1.71
C ALA A 149 -17.25 -12.52 -1.68
N MET A 150 -16.49 -12.48 -2.77
CA MET A 150 -15.16 -13.08 -2.84
C MET A 150 -14.19 -12.39 -1.86
N ALA A 151 -14.14 -11.05 -1.84
CA ALA A 151 -13.25 -10.29 -0.96
C ALA A 151 -13.58 -10.51 0.53
N ASP A 152 -14.87 -10.49 0.89
CA ASP A 152 -15.33 -10.74 2.26
C ASP A 152 -14.99 -12.18 2.70
N SER A 153 -15.19 -13.17 1.82
CA SER A 153 -14.83 -14.56 2.08
C SER A 153 -13.32 -14.74 2.24
N PHE A 154 -12.52 -14.10 1.39
CA PHE A 154 -11.06 -14.10 1.50
C PHE A 154 -10.60 -13.48 2.81
N ALA A 155 -11.11 -12.29 3.17
CA ALA A 155 -10.74 -11.60 4.40
C ALA A 155 -11.07 -12.43 5.65
N ALA A 156 -12.26 -13.04 5.71
CA ALA A 156 -12.66 -13.92 6.80
C ALA A 156 -11.76 -15.16 6.89
N ALA A 157 -11.53 -15.86 5.77
CA ALA A 157 -10.65 -17.02 5.73
C ALA A 157 -9.21 -16.68 6.13
N TRP A 158 -8.70 -15.53 5.66
CA TRP A 158 -7.38 -15.04 5.98
C TRP A 158 -7.23 -14.79 7.48
N MET A 159 -8.19 -14.09 8.09
CA MET A 159 -8.20 -13.84 9.53
C MET A 159 -8.25 -15.12 10.36
N HIS A 160 -9.03 -16.13 9.93
CA HIS A 160 -9.10 -17.41 10.63
C HIS A 160 -7.80 -18.23 10.53
N ALA A 161 -7.13 -18.20 9.37
CA ALA A 161 -5.86 -18.90 9.17
C ALA A 161 -4.69 -18.20 9.89
N HIS A 162 -4.75 -16.87 10.04
CA HIS A 162 -3.68 -16.03 10.59
C HIS A 162 -4.03 -15.56 12.00
N LEU A 163 -4.05 -16.48 12.97
CA LEU A 163 -4.30 -16.17 14.39
C LEU A 163 -3.34 -15.10 14.97
N SER A 164 -2.13 -14.98 14.40
CA SER A 164 -1.18 -13.92 14.75
C SER A 164 -1.70 -12.53 14.40
N LEU A 165 -2.50 -12.39 13.35
CA LEU A 165 -3.11 -11.12 12.96
C LEU A 165 -4.18 -10.69 13.97
N ASP A 166 -5.08 -11.60 14.37
CA ASP A 166 -6.10 -11.31 15.39
C ASP A 166 -5.49 -10.99 16.75
N ALA A 167 -4.45 -11.73 17.14
CA ALA A 167 -3.69 -11.44 18.35
C ALA A 167 -3.03 -10.05 18.29
N GLU A 168 -2.48 -9.66 17.14
CA GLU A 168 -1.85 -8.36 16.93
C GLU A 168 -2.87 -7.21 16.99
N VAL A 169 -4.05 -7.38 16.40
CA VAL A 169 -5.16 -6.40 16.52
C VAL A 169 -5.51 -6.19 18.00
N LYS A 170 -5.71 -7.27 18.76
CA LYS A 170 -6.01 -7.20 20.20
C LYS A 170 -4.88 -6.55 20.99
N ARG A 171 -3.63 -6.87 20.66
CA ARG A 171 -2.45 -6.27 21.28
C ARG A 171 -2.41 -4.76 21.05
N LEU A 172 -2.62 -4.30 19.81
CA LEU A 172 -2.66 -2.89 19.46
C LEU A 172 -3.81 -2.14 20.14
N MET A 173 -4.98 -2.76 20.28
CA MET A 173 -6.09 -2.17 21.03
C MET A 173 -5.75 -2.01 22.52
N ILE A 174 -5.22 -3.05 23.17
CA ILE A 174 -4.96 -3.07 24.61
C ILE A 174 -3.74 -2.22 24.98
N GLU A 175 -2.62 -2.39 24.29
CA GLU A 175 -1.33 -1.79 24.65
C GLU A 175 -1.13 -0.39 24.09
N ARG A 176 -1.80 -0.04 22.99
CA ARG A 176 -1.67 1.27 22.33
C ARG A 176 -2.96 2.09 22.37
N GLY A 177 -4.08 1.51 22.80
CA GLY A 177 -5.36 2.21 22.89
C GLY A 177 -5.90 2.61 21.52
N PHE A 178 -5.54 1.90 20.46
CA PHE A 178 -6.11 2.16 19.13
C PHE A 178 -7.55 1.65 19.05
N GLU A 179 -8.38 2.39 18.32
CA GLU A 179 -9.70 1.91 17.91
C GLU A 179 -9.55 0.66 17.04
N GLU A 180 -10.56 -0.21 17.05
CA GLU A 180 -10.48 -1.52 16.38
C GLU A 180 -10.13 -1.40 14.88
N ALA A 181 -10.72 -0.43 14.19
CA ALA A 181 -10.46 -0.19 12.77
C ALA A 181 -8.99 0.20 12.50
N ASP A 182 -8.42 1.07 13.33
CA ASP A 182 -7.03 1.52 13.20
C ASP A 182 -6.05 0.40 13.59
N ALA A 183 -6.35 -0.34 14.65
CA ALA A 183 -5.57 -1.51 15.07
C ALA A 183 -5.54 -2.56 13.97
N ARG A 184 -6.70 -2.84 13.34
CA ARG A 184 -6.83 -3.74 12.20
C ARG A 184 -6.02 -3.27 10.99
N ALA A 185 -6.14 -2.00 10.62
CA ALA A 185 -5.39 -1.44 9.49
C ALA A 185 -3.88 -1.59 9.68
N ARG A 186 -3.37 -1.30 10.89
CA ARG A 186 -1.95 -1.45 11.22
C ARG A 186 -1.48 -2.91 11.20
N ALA A 187 -2.26 -3.82 11.78
CA ALA A 187 -1.92 -5.24 11.77
C ALA A 187 -1.87 -5.80 10.33
N VAL A 188 -2.84 -5.40 9.48
CA VAL A 188 -2.87 -5.78 8.06
C VAL A 188 -1.68 -5.18 7.29
N GLU A 189 -1.31 -3.93 7.56
CA GLU A 189 -0.14 -3.29 6.96
C GLU A 189 1.16 -4.05 7.30
N GLU A 190 1.35 -4.41 8.58
CA GLU A 190 2.53 -5.18 8.99
C GLU A 190 2.60 -6.55 8.32
N GLU A 191 1.45 -7.21 8.18
CA GLU A 191 1.35 -8.51 7.53
C GLU A 191 1.57 -8.42 6.01
N PHE A 192 1.02 -7.39 5.37
CA PHE A 192 1.26 -7.09 3.96
C PHE A 192 2.76 -6.94 3.69
N TRP A 193 3.45 -6.09 4.45
CA TRP A 193 4.89 -5.90 4.27
C TRP A 193 5.71 -7.14 4.63
N ARG A 194 5.28 -7.93 5.63
CA ARG A 194 5.91 -9.23 5.91
C ARG A 194 5.88 -10.11 4.66
N ILE A 195 4.74 -10.23 3.99
CA ILE A 195 4.59 -11.07 2.81
C ILE A 195 5.46 -10.54 1.65
N VAL A 196 5.37 -9.23 1.39
CA VAL A 196 6.11 -8.56 0.31
C VAL A 196 7.62 -8.69 0.46
N GLU A 197 8.16 -8.44 1.66
CA GLU A 197 9.61 -8.39 1.89
C GLU A 197 10.25 -9.76 2.09
N THR A 198 9.50 -10.74 2.60
CA THR A 198 10.07 -12.04 2.99
C THR A 198 9.77 -13.15 1.98
N ASN A 199 8.75 -12.97 1.12
CA ASN A 199 8.20 -14.01 0.25
C ASN A 199 7.94 -15.34 1.02
N ALA A 200 7.64 -15.24 2.32
CA ALA A 200 7.47 -16.41 3.18
C ALA A 200 6.16 -17.16 2.89
N GLU A 201 5.21 -16.47 2.27
CA GLU A 201 3.88 -17.00 1.99
C GLU A 201 3.41 -16.56 0.62
N ARG A 202 2.94 -17.53 -0.18
CA ARG A 202 2.47 -17.29 -1.53
C ARG A 202 0.99 -16.93 -1.49
N VAL A 203 0.70 -15.64 -1.50
CA VAL A 203 -0.66 -15.11 -1.60
C VAL A 203 -0.81 -14.27 -2.87
N SER A 204 -1.99 -14.39 -3.47
CA SER A 204 -2.44 -13.58 -4.60
C SER A 204 -3.81 -13.00 -4.31
N VAL A 205 -4.07 -11.78 -4.77
CA VAL A 205 -5.34 -11.06 -4.60
C VAL A 205 -5.86 -10.57 -5.94
N GLU A 206 -7.18 -10.47 -6.09
CA GLU A 206 -7.81 -9.92 -7.29
C GLU A 206 -7.98 -8.41 -7.13
N TYR A 207 -7.60 -7.63 -8.16
CA TYR A 207 -7.72 -6.17 -8.15
C TYR A 207 -8.49 -5.67 -9.37
N GLY A 208 -9.67 -5.07 -9.13
CA GLY A 208 -10.44 -4.35 -10.14
C GLY A 208 -10.02 -2.89 -10.20
N SER A 209 -9.11 -2.58 -11.13
CA SER A 209 -8.58 -1.22 -11.37
C SER A 209 -9.09 -0.67 -12.71
N ASP A 210 -8.91 0.64 -12.91
CA ASP A 210 -9.18 1.33 -14.17
C ASP A 210 -10.62 1.15 -14.70
N LEU A 211 -11.59 1.10 -13.77
CA LEU A 211 -13.00 1.00 -14.10
C LEU A 211 -13.55 2.38 -14.50
N ASP A 212 -14.01 2.49 -15.73
CA ASP A 212 -14.57 3.72 -16.29
C ASP A 212 -15.88 4.10 -15.59
N ALA A 213 -15.95 5.32 -15.04
CA ALA A 213 -17.14 5.83 -14.38
C ALA A 213 -18.31 6.05 -15.35
N ASP A 214 -18.07 6.18 -16.65
CA ASP A 214 -19.14 6.27 -17.66
C ASP A 214 -19.81 4.91 -17.91
N VAL A 215 -19.08 3.82 -17.69
CA VAL A 215 -19.58 2.44 -17.85
C VAL A 215 -20.13 1.91 -16.52
N TYR A 216 -19.37 2.07 -15.44
CA TYR A 216 -19.67 1.50 -14.13
C TYR A 216 -20.37 2.51 -13.21
N GLY A 217 -20.53 3.77 -13.59
CA GLY A 217 -21.16 4.80 -12.77
C GLY A 217 -20.24 5.36 -11.68
N SER A 218 -20.25 6.68 -11.53
CA SER A 218 -19.55 7.37 -10.44
C SER A 218 -20.13 7.04 -9.07
N GLY A 219 -19.28 6.94 -8.04
CA GLY A 219 -19.67 6.78 -6.64
C GLY A 219 -20.38 8.00 -6.04
N PHE A 220 -20.16 9.18 -6.63
CA PHE A 220 -20.85 10.40 -6.23
C PHE A 220 -22.28 10.39 -6.76
N GLY A 221 -23.26 10.57 -5.87
CA GLY A 221 -24.65 10.75 -6.26
C GLY A 221 -24.80 12.00 -7.12
N LEU A 222 -25.50 11.86 -8.26
CA LEU A 222 -25.93 13.01 -9.04
C LEU A 222 -26.98 13.76 -8.21
N TYR A 223 -26.70 15.00 -7.85
CA TYR A 223 -27.76 15.89 -7.38
C TYR A 223 -28.82 16.02 -8.49
N PRO A 224 -30.13 16.05 -8.18
CA PRO A 224 -31.14 16.33 -9.18
C PRO A 224 -30.76 17.62 -9.93
N ARG A 225 -30.68 17.53 -11.26
CA ARG A 225 -30.44 18.64 -12.22
C ARG A 225 -31.59 19.67 -12.21
N ALA A 226 -32.01 20.17 -11.04
CA ALA A 226 -33.10 21.14 -10.96
C ALA A 226 -32.63 22.57 -11.27
N ASN A 227 -31.33 22.89 -11.10
CA ASN A 227 -30.81 24.27 -11.18
C ASN A 227 -29.54 24.44 -12.03
N TYR A 228 -29.29 23.57 -13.01
CA TYR A 228 -28.35 23.89 -14.10
C TYR A 228 -29.20 24.26 -15.32
N ASP A 229 -29.50 25.55 -15.45
CA ASP A 229 -29.91 26.12 -16.74
C ASP A 229 -28.69 26.00 -17.66
N GLY A 230 -28.78 25.09 -18.64
CA GLY A 230 -27.70 24.78 -19.58
C GLY A 230 -27.39 25.92 -20.56
N ASN A 231 -27.15 27.13 -20.04
CA ASN A 231 -26.84 28.32 -20.81
C ASN A 231 -25.45 28.90 -20.49
N ASP A 232 -24.66 28.25 -19.64
CA ASP A 232 -23.22 28.46 -19.62
C ASP A 232 -22.63 27.69 -20.80
N GLU A 233 -22.58 28.36 -21.94
CA GLU A 233 -21.64 28.02 -23.02
C GLU A 233 -20.28 27.78 -22.37
N ILE A 234 -19.80 26.54 -22.46
CA ILE A 234 -18.39 26.24 -22.25
C ILE A 234 -17.65 27.19 -23.19
N SER A 235 -17.02 28.23 -22.63
CA SER A 235 -16.22 29.13 -23.44
C SER A 235 -15.11 28.30 -24.08
N ASP A 236 -15.14 28.20 -25.41
CA ASP A 236 -14.11 27.54 -26.25
C ASP A 236 -12.69 28.12 -26.04
N ASP A 237 -12.56 29.14 -25.19
CA ASP A 237 -11.35 29.88 -24.88
C ASP A 237 -10.27 29.09 -24.11
N VAL A 238 -10.61 27.92 -23.55
CA VAL A 238 -9.64 27.05 -22.84
C VAL A 238 -8.96 26.04 -23.77
N MET A 239 -9.57 25.70 -24.92
CA MET A 239 -8.98 24.76 -25.89
C MET A 239 -8.12 25.45 -26.95
N SER A 240 -8.26 26.76 -27.16
CA SER A 240 -7.49 27.48 -28.20
C SER A 240 -6.07 27.87 -27.77
N ARG A 241 -5.74 27.89 -26.47
CA ARG A 241 -4.41 28.34 -25.99
C ARG A 241 -3.29 27.29 -26.11
N ARG A 242 -3.56 26.16 -26.76
CA ARG A 242 -2.58 25.11 -27.04
C ARG A 242 -2.14 25.03 -28.51
N ALA A 243 -2.72 25.85 -29.39
CA ALA A 243 -2.41 25.82 -30.82
C ALA A 243 -1.42 26.92 -31.28
N ASP A 244 -1.14 27.93 -30.47
CA ASP A 244 -0.33 29.09 -30.87
C ASP A 244 1.13 29.07 -30.35
N ALA A 245 1.64 27.91 -29.91
CA ALA A 245 3.01 27.78 -29.38
C ALA A 245 4.03 27.17 -30.37
N ASP A 246 3.61 26.77 -31.58
CA ASP A 246 4.47 26.11 -32.59
C ASP A 246 4.54 26.89 -33.91
N GLY A 247 4.75 28.21 -33.84
CA GLY A 247 4.93 29.06 -35.03
C GLY A 247 5.91 30.20 -34.78
N ASP A 248 7.16 30.00 -35.21
CA ASP A 248 8.07 30.98 -35.84
C ASP A 248 9.51 30.93 -35.31
N GLY A 249 10.42 30.54 -36.20
CA GLY A 249 11.84 30.78 -36.07
C GLY A 249 12.67 29.78 -36.86
N ASP A 250 12.78 29.96 -38.17
CA ASP A 250 14.07 29.91 -38.87
C ASP A 250 13.88 30.24 -40.36
N GLY A 251 14.17 31.49 -40.70
CA GLY A 251 14.55 31.91 -42.04
C GLY A 251 15.97 32.48 -41.98
N ASP A 252 16.92 31.79 -42.60
CA ASP A 252 18.11 32.41 -43.20
C ASP A 252 18.64 31.47 -44.30
N GLY A 253 18.76 32.00 -45.53
CA GLY A 253 19.22 31.28 -46.73
C GLY A 253 18.49 31.64 -48.02
#